data_AF-A0A954XSM3-F1
#
_entry.id   AF-A0A954XSM3-F1
#
_cell.length_a   1.000
_cell.length_b   1.000
_cell.length_c   1.000
_cell.angle_alpha   90.00
_cell.angle_beta   90.00
_cell.angle_gamma   90.00
#
_symmetry.space_group_name_H-M   'P 1'
#
loop_
_entity.id
_entity.type
_entity.pdbx_description
1 polymer ?
#
loop_
_entity_poly.entity_id
_entity_poly.type
_entity_poly.pdbx_seq_one_letter_code
_entity_poly.pdbx_strand_id
1 'polypeptide(L)'
;MATYAKVRRMRLREGLSISEIARRTSLSRNTIKAWLREPGRSEMKYRREPVAKKLDAHVDWLRRALEADARRPRKERRTALRLFAQLQAEGFTGSYSRVTAAIRSWR
;
A
#
# COMPACT_ATOMS: atom_id res chain seq x y z
N MET A 1 6.71 21.29 -10.51
CA MET A 1 7.62 20.50 -9.66
C MET A 1 8.73 19.90 -10.51
N ALA A 2 9.97 19.88 -10.03
CA ALA A 2 11.07 19.24 -10.76
C ALA A 2 11.06 17.72 -10.55
N THR A 3 11.14 16.97 -11.64
CA THR A 3 11.18 15.50 -11.65
C THR A 3 12.60 14.97 -11.51
N TYR A 4 12.77 13.74 -10.98
CA TYR A 4 14.06 13.04 -10.89
C TYR A 4 14.88 13.07 -12.19
N ALA A 5 14.25 12.80 -13.33
CA ALA A 5 14.90 12.82 -14.65
C ALA A 5 15.46 14.21 -15.03
N LYS A 6 14.78 15.29 -14.63
CA LYS A 6 15.19 16.68 -14.90
C LYS A 6 16.45 17.03 -14.11
N VAL A 7 16.50 16.67 -12.83
CA VAL A 7 17.69 16.88 -11.97
C VAL A 7 18.91 16.12 -12.51
N ARG A 8 18.72 14.87 -12.96
CA ARG A 8 19.82 14.09 -13.56
C ARG A 8 20.29 14.67 -14.90
N ARG A 9 19.38 15.18 -15.74
CA ARG A 9 19.76 15.88 -16.98
C ARG A 9 20.61 17.11 -16.69
N MET A 10 20.17 17.94 -15.75
CA MET A 10 20.89 19.15 -15.32
C MET A 10 22.31 18.84 -14.83
N ARG A 11 22.50 17.72 -14.13
CA ARG A 11 23.83 17.33 -13.64
C ARG A 11 24.70 16.60 -14.68
N LEU A 12 24.14 15.62 -15.39
CA LEU A 12 24.89 14.69 -16.24
C LEU A 12 25.04 15.16 -17.68
N ARG A 13 24.11 15.99 -18.19
CA ARG A 13 24.17 16.55 -19.55
C ARG A 13 24.56 18.02 -19.56
N GLU A 14 23.98 18.82 -18.65
CA GLU A 14 24.20 20.28 -18.62
C GLU A 14 25.36 20.70 -17.70
N GLY A 15 25.95 19.76 -16.93
CA GLY A 15 27.13 20.03 -16.08
C GLY A 15 26.88 20.95 -14.88
N LEU A 16 25.62 21.27 -14.55
CA LEU A 16 25.29 22.23 -13.51
C LEU A 16 25.72 21.75 -12.11
N SER A 17 26.08 22.70 -11.25
CA SER A 17 26.41 22.43 -9.85
C SER A 17 25.16 22.08 -9.04
N ILE A 18 25.32 21.33 -7.95
CA ILE A 18 24.19 20.98 -7.06
C ILE A 18 23.50 22.24 -6.51
N SER A 19 24.26 23.30 -6.24
CA SER A 19 23.74 24.59 -5.78
C SER A 19 22.91 25.30 -6.85
N GLU A 20 23.34 25.22 -8.11
CA GLU A 20 22.59 25.77 -9.25
C GLU A 20 21.28 25.02 -9.47
N ILE A 21 21.32 23.69 -9.40
CA ILE A 21 20.12 22.84 -9.49
C ILE A 21 19.14 23.20 -8.37
N ALA A 22 19.61 23.29 -7.12
CA ALA A 22 18.77 23.63 -5.97
C ALA A 22 18.05 24.98 -6.13
N ARG A 23 18.75 26.01 -6.66
CA ARG A 23 18.17 27.32 -6.96
C ARG A 23 17.08 27.24 -8.03
N ARG A 24 17.29 26.44 -9.08
CA ARG A 24 16.36 26.31 -10.22
C ARG A 24 15.16 25.39 -9.95
N THR A 25 15.31 24.41 -9.08
CA THR A 25 14.29 23.37 -8.85
C THR A 25 13.57 23.50 -7.51
N SER A 26 14.00 24.42 -6.63
CA SER A 26 13.51 24.57 -5.24
C SER A 26 13.57 23.26 -4.44
N LEU A 27 14.47 22.34 -4.82
CA LEU A 27 14.69 21.08 -4.13
C LEU A 27 15.82 21.25 -3.12
N SER A 28 15.72 20.56 -1.99
CA SER A 28 16.81 20.53 -1.03
C SER A 28 18.06 19.91 -1.66
N ARG A 29 19.25 20.43 -1.30
CA ARG A 29 20.52 19.86 -1.74
C ARG A 29 20.66 18.38 -1.33
N ASN A 30 20.04 17.99 -0.22
CA ASN A 30 20.01 16.59 0.25
C ASN A 30 19.22 15.69 -0.70
N THR A 31 18.05 16.14 -1.16
CA THR A 31 17.24 15.43 -2.17
C THR A 31 18.02 15.27 -3.47
N ILE A 32 18.67 16.33 -3.95
CA ILE A 32 19.47 16.29 -5.18
C ILE A 32 20.64 15.30 -5.04
N LYS A 33 21.39 15.35 -3.93
CA LYS A 33 22.47 14.40 -3.64
C LYS A 33 21.97 12.96 -3.59
N ALA A 34 20.85 12.72 -2.91
CA ALA A 34 20.24 11.39 -2.83
C ALA A 34 19.86 10.87 -4.23
N TRP A 35 19.22 11.72 -5.04
CA TRP A 35 18.81 11.36 -6.40
C TRP A 35 19.98 11.09 -7.35
N LEU A 36 21.11 11.77 -7.16
CA LEU A 36 22.32 11.54 -7.93
C LEU A 36 23.12 10.30 -7.48
N ARG A 37 22.95 9.86 -6.23
CA ARG A 37 23.64 8.67 -5.68
C ARG A 37 23.01 7.36 -6.14
N GLU A 38 21.70 7.32 -6.35
CA GLU A 38 21.00 6.11 -6.78
C GLU A 38 21.30 5.79 -8.27
N PRO A 39 21.63 4.52 -8.62
CA PRO A 39 21.73 4.11 -10.02
C PRO A 39 20.38 4.30 -10.69
N GLY A 40 20.39 4.91 -11.88
CA GLY A 40 19.25 5.55 -12.53
C GLY A 40 17.89 4.92 -12.25
N ARG A 41 17.11 5.57 -11.39
CA ARG A 41 15.72 5.18 -11.09
C ARG A 41 14.81 5.79 -12.16
N SER A 42 14.03 5.00 -12.88
CA SER A 42 13.06 5.57 -13.84
C SER A 42 11.92 6.29 -13.12
N GLU A 43 11.52 5.82 -11.93
CA GLU A 43 10.36 6.33 -11.20
C GLU A 43 10.53 6.28 -9.67
N MET A 44 10.13 7.37 -8.99
CA MET A 44 9.93 7.36 -7.54
C MET A 44 8.63 6.61 -7.23
N LYS A 45 8.71 5.29 -7.08
CA LYS A 45 7.56 4.50 -6.64
C LYS A 45 7.37 4.68 -5.12
N TYR A 46 6.19 5.11 -4.72
CA TYR A 46 5.79 5.11 -3.31
C TYR A 46 5.87 3.68 -2.78
N ARG A 47 6.80 3.42 -1.87
CA ARG A 47 6.95 2.13 -1.18
C ARG A 47 6.53 2.35 0.27
N ARG A 48 5.32 1.92 0.59
CA ARG A 48 4.89 1.72 1.97
C ARG A 48 4.92 0.23 2.24
N GLU A 49 5.62 -0.18 3.29
CA GLU A 49 5.55 -1.55 3.75
C GLU A 49 4.11 -1.87 4.20
N PRO A 50 3.57 -3.05 3.85
CA PRO A 50 2.25 -3.44 4.32
C PRO A 50 2.30 -3.57 5.84
N VAL A 51 1.64 -2.64 6.54
CA VAL A 51 1.48 -2.71 7.99
C VAL A 51 0.43 -3.76 8.32
N ALA A 52 0.72 -4.60 9.31
CA ALA A 52 -0.21 -5.61 9.81
C ALA A 52 -1.55 -4.95 10.18
N LYS A 53 -2.63 -5.36 9.52
CA LYS A 53 -3.99 -4.90 9.82
C LYS A 53 -4.54 -5.76 10.95
N LYS A 54 -5.43 -5.18 11.76
CA LYS A 54 -6.16 -5.90 12.83
C LYS A 54 -6.86 -7.18 12.35
N LEU A 55 -7.17 -7.27 11.05
CA LEU A 55 -7.83 -8.43 10.48
C LEU A 55 -6.86 -9.57 10.18
N ASP A 56 -5.56 -9.31 10.04
CA ASP A 56 -4.56 -10.28 9.57
C ASP A 56 -4.52 -11.52 10.45
N ALA A 57 -4.68 -11.37 11.77
CA ALA A 57 -4.75 -12.49 12.72
C ALA A 57 -5.97 -13.42 12.50
N HIS A 58 -7.03 -12.91 11.86
CA HIS A 58 -8.27 -13.64 11.61
C HIS A 58 -8.53 -13.91 10.12
N VAL A 59 -7.60 -13.57 9.22
CA VAL A 59 -7.76 -13.78 7.78
C VAL A 59 -7.90 -15.25 7.45
N ASP A 60 -7.11 -16.12 8.09
CA ASP A 60 -7.18 -17.57 7.82
C ASP A 60 -8.52 -18.17 8.23
N TRP A 61 -9.06 -17.75 9.37
CA TRP A 61 -10.39 -18.15 9.80
C TRP A 61 -11.46 -17.66 8.82
N LEU A 62 -11.40 -16.38 8.44
CA LEU A 62 -12.37 -15.76 7.54
C LEU A 62 -12.35 -16.44 6.17
N ARG A 63 -11.15 -16.78 5.67
CA ARG A 63 -10.97 -17.52 4.42
C ARG A 63 -11.62 -18.90 4.48
N ARG A 64 -11.33 -19.69 5.53
CA ARG A 64 -11.97 -21.02 5.72
C ARG A 64 -13.49 -20.90 5.80
N ALA A 65 -14.00 -19.89 6.50
CA ALA A 65 -15.43 -19.65 6.61
C ALA A 65 -16.07 -19.31 5.25
N LEU A 66 -15.42 -18.47 4.44
CA LEU A 66 -15.88 -18.11 3.09
C LEU A 66 -15.83 -19.30 2.12
N GLU A 67 -14.78 -20.13 2.18
CA GLU A 67 -14.66 -21.34 1.37
C GLU A 67 -15.76 -22.35 1.71
N ALA A 68 -16.08 -22.52 3.00
CA ALA A 68 -17.19 -23.36 3.42
C ALA A 68 -18.55 -22.81 2.96
N ASP A 69 -18.74 -21.48 3.02
CA ASP A 69 -19.98 -20.84 2.58
C ASP A 69 -20.14 -20.86 1.05
N ALA A 70 -19.03 -20.83 0.29
CA ALA A 70 -19.06 -20.92 -1.16
C ALA A 70 -19.64 -22.26 -1.67
N ARG A 71 -19.35 -23.34 -0.94
CA ARG A 71 -19.86 -24.70 -1.22
C ARG A 71 -21.33 -24.90 -0.84
N ARG A 72 -21.89 -24.01 -0.01
CA ARG A 72 -23.29 -24.11 0.45
C ARG A 72 -24.28 -23.52 -0.57
N PRO A 73 -25.52 -24.04 -0.61
CA PRO A 73 -26.62 -23.42 -1.34
C PRO A 73 -26.81 -21.97 -0.91
N ARG A 74 -27.24 -21.10 -1.84
CA ARG A 74 -27.34 -19.65 -1.61
C ARG A 74 -28.16 -19.27 -0.37
N LYS A 75 -29.17 -20.08 0.00
CA LYS A 75 -30.02 -19.88 1.18
C LYS A 75 -29.31 -20.13 2.51
N GLU A 76 -28.24 -20.93 2.52
CA GLU A 76 -27.51 -21.35 3.73
C GLU A 76 -26.18 -20.61 3.93
N ARG A 77 -25.82 -19.73 2.98
CA ARG A 77 -24.59 -18.93 3.08
C ARG A 77 -24.74 -17.92 4.21
N ARG A 78 -23.74 -17.85 5.10
CA ARG A 78 -23.73 -16.84 6.16
C ARG A 78 -23.57 -15.46 5.54
N THR A 79 -24.25 -14.48 6.14
CA THR A 79 -24.09 -13.08 5.74
C THR A 79 -22.78 -12.52 6.30
N ALA A 80 -22.26 -11.45 5.70
CA ALA A 80 -21.08 -10.75 6.21
C ALA A 80 -21.28 -10.28 7.66
N LEU A 81 -22.52 -9.93 8.06
CA LEU A 81 -22.86 -9.56 9.43
C LEU A 81 -22.65 -10.74 10.40
N ARG A 82 -23.05 -11.95 10.01
CA ARG A 82 -22.91 -13.15 10.84
C ARG A 82 -21.44 -13.57 10.97
N LEU A 83 -20.66 -13.42 9.89
CA LEU A 83 -19.20 -13.62 9.94
C LEU A 83 -18.51 -12.59 10.84
N PHE A 84 -18.95 -11.32 10.80
CA PHE A 84 -18.43 -10.28 11.69
C PHE A 84 -18.75 -10.55 13.17
N ALA A 85 -19.97 -10.97 13.50
CA ALA A 85 -20.33 -11.33 14.87
C ALA A 85 -19.49 -12.51 15.41
N GLN A 86 -19.22 -13.51 14.56
CA GLN A 86 -18.33 -14.63 14.90
C GLN A 86 -16.88 -14.15 15.13
N LEU A 87 -16.37 -13.28 14.26
CA LEU A 87 -15.06 -12.67 14.46
C LEU A 87 -14.98 -11.87 15.77
N GLN A 88 -16.02 -11.13 16.13
CA GLN A 88 -16.07 -10.40 17.40
C GLN A 88 -16.03 -11.36 18.60
N ALA A 89 -16.71 -12.50 18.53
CA ALA A 89 -16.66 -13.53 19.56
C ALA A 89 -15.26 -14.15 19.70
N GLU A 90 -14.48 -14.21 18.62
CA GLU A 90 -13.09 -14.66 18.61
C GLU A 90 -12.09 -13.56 19.04
N GLY A 91 -12.57 -12.37 19.43
CA GLY A 91 -11.73 -11.28 19.94
C GLY A 91 -11.37 -10.22 18.90
N PHE A 92 -11.99 -10.21 17.72
CA PHE A 92 -11.75 -9.18 16.72
C PHE A 92 -12.28 -7.81 17.17
N THR A 93 -11.36 -6.86 17.39
CA THR A 93 -11.66 -5.47 17.78
C THR A 93 -11.74 -4.50 16.61
N GLY A 94 -11.81 -5.01 15.38
CA GLY A 94 -11.91 -4.20 14.17
C GLY A 94 -13.35 -3.84 13.79
N SER A 95 -13.49 -3.11 12.69
CA SER A 95 -14.80 -2.66 12.20
C SER A 95 -15.38 -3.61 11.14
N TYR A 96 -16.70 -3.63 11.05
CA TYR A 96 -17.45 -4.35 10.00
C TYR A 96 -16.96 -4.02 8.58
N SER A 97 -16.59 -2.77 8.32
CA SER A 97 -16.04 -2.33 7.02
C SER A 97 -14.75 -3.05 6.63
N ARG A 98 -13.92 -3.46 7.60
CA ARG A 98 -12.69 -4.23 7.31
C ARG A 98 -13.02 -5.65 6.87
N VAL A 99 -13.99 -6.28 7.52
CA VAL A 99 -14.46 -7.63 7.17
C VAL A 99 -15.11 -7.61 5.80
N THR A 100 -16.00 -6.65 5.51
CA THR A 100 -16.62 -6.53 4.18
C THR A 100 -15.61 -6.21 3.08
N ALA A 101 -14.59 -5.40 3.35
CA ALA A 101 -13.50 -5.16 2.41
C ALA A 101 -12.73 -6.46 2.09
N ALA A 102 -12.42 -7.27 3.10
CA ALA A 102 -11.76 -8.56 2.90
C ALA A 102 -12.62 -9.57 2.14
N ILE A 103 -13.92 -9.61 2.43
CA ILE A 103 -14.88 -10.44 1.68
C ILE A 103 -14.97 -9.99 0.21
N ARG A 104 -14.93 -8.67 -0.05
CA ARG A 104 -14.93 -8.12 -1.42
C ARG A 104 -13.65 -8.45 -2.18
N SER A 105 -12.48 -8.41 -1.53
CA SER A 105 -11.21 -8.79 -2.17
C SER A 105 -11.08 -10.29 -2.41
N TRP A 106 -11.88 -11.11 -1.73
CA TRP A 106 -11.89 -12.56 -1.91
C TRP A 106 -12.76 -13.02 -3.09
N ARG A 107 -13.79 -12.25 -3.46
CA ARG A 107 -14.61 -12.49 -4.66
C ARG A 107 -13.85 -12.08 -5.91
#